data_AF-A0A7Y1VZX9-F1
#
_entry.id   AF-A0A7Y1VZX9-F1
#
_cell.length_a   1.000
_cell.length_b   1.000
_cell.length_c   1.000
_cell.angle_alpha   90.00
_cell.angle_beta   90.00
_cell.angle_gamma   90.00
#
_symmetry.space_group_name_H-M   'P 1'
#
loop_
_entity.id
_entity.type
_entity.pdbx_description
1 polymer ?
#
loop_
_entity_poly.entity_id
_entity_poly.type
_entity_poly.pdbx_seq_one_letter_code
_entity_poly.pdbx_strand_id
1 'polypeptide(L)'
;EWGKALQEGNEEEEPRFDRVQIPELNVEDMFDDSFAPIARDGAGTVEVQIRLQKALASLASLQDEEIERAAVRHSRLGLKRARQAMALTEDFENLAKVAQWSEDLESE
;
A
#
# COMPACT_ATOMS: atom_id res chain seq x y z
N GLU A 1 -15.07 13.26 -7.42
CA GLU A 1 -14.57 11.88 -7.61
C GLU A 1 -13.05 11.93 -7.59
N TRP A 2 -12.43 11.53 -6.48
CA TRP A 2 -10.97 11.37 -6.42
C TRP A 2 -10.59 10.11 -7.19
N GLY A 3 -9.56 10.16 -8.04
CA GLY A 3 -9.11 9.02 -8.85
C GLY A 3 -9.75 8.89 -10.24
N LYS A 4 -10.69 9.77 -10.61
CA LYS A 4 -11.08 9.90 -12.01
C LYS A 4 -9.99 10.70 -12.70
N ALA A 5 -9.26 10.08 -13.63
CA ALA A 5 -8.40 10.84 -14.53
C ALA A 5 -9.23 12.00 -15.08
N LEU A 6 -8.77 13.23 -14.84
CA LEU A 6 -9.32 14.36 -15.57
C LEU A 6 -9.11 14.00 -17.05
N GLN A 7 -10.17 14.08 -17.85
CA GLN A 7 -10.08 13.86 -19.29
C GLN A 7 -8.81 14.54 -19.79
N GLU A 8 -8.00 13.81 -20.56
CA GLU A 8 -6.84 14.38 -21.23
C GLU A 8 -7.28 15.73 -21.80
N GLY A 9 -6.59 16.80 -21.37
CA GLY A 9 -6.87 18.14 -21.87
C GLY A 9 -6.87 18.05 -23.40
N ASN A 10 -7.84 18.73 -24.05
CA ASN A 10 -8.00 18.69 -25.49
C ASN A 10 -6.61 18.76 -26.16
N GLU A 11 -6.20 17.72 -26.89
CA GLU A 11 -4.85 17.64 -27.49
C GLU A 11 -4.57 18.83 -28.44
N GLU A 12 -5.62 19.57 -28.80
CA GLU A 12 -5.58 20.81 -29.59
C GLU A 12 -5.21 22.08 -28.80
N GLU A 13 -5.23 22.07 -27.46
CA GLU A 13 -4.78 23.22 -26.64
C GLU A 13 -3.30 23.08 -26.28
N GLU A 14 -2.46 24.01 -26.76
CA GLU A 14 -1.06 24.07 -26.34
C GLU A 14 -0.94 24.26 -24.81
N PRO A 15 -0.09 23.48 -24.13
CA PRO A 15 0.10 23.63 -22.70
C PRO A 15 0.62 25.03 -22.39
N ARG A 16 -0.08 25.75 -21.50
CA ARG A 16 0.31 27.09 -21.04
C ARG A 16 1.74 27.15 -20.48
N PHE A 17 2.25 26.03 -19.98
CA PHE A 17 3.59 25.89 -19.41
C PHE A 17 4.28 24.62 -19.93
N ASP A 18 4.97 24.75 -21.07
CA ASP A 18 5.68 23.69 -21.79
C ASP A 18 6.94 23.14 -21.07
N ARG A 19 7.43 23.87 -20.05
CA ARG A 19 8.62 23.50 -19.26
C ARG A 19 8.31 22.81 -17.93
N VAL A 20 7.04 22.55 -17.62
CA VAL A 20 6.63 21.84 -16.40
C VAL A 20 6.32 20.39 -16.78
N GLN A 21 7.14 19.47 -16.29
CA GLN A 21 6.97 18.04 -16.50
C GLN A 21 7.02 17.33 -15.14
N ILE A 22 6.18 16.31 -14.97
CA ILE A 22 6.19 15.42 -13.80
C ILE A 22 6.54 14.02 -14.31
N PRO A 23 7.43 13.26 -13.62
CA PRO A 23 7.69 11.87 -13.96
C PRO A 23 6.41 11.02 -13.94
N GLU A 24 6.43 9.92 -14.68
CA GLU A 24 5.37 8.91 -14.56
C GLU A 24 5.25 8.43 -13.10
N LEU A 25 4.02 8.14 -12.71
CA LEU A 25 3.69 7.75 -11.36
C LEU A 25 4.18 6.31 -11.12
N ASN A 26 5.09 6.15 -10.17
CA ASN A 26 5.61 4.84 -9.77
C ASN A 26 4.77 4.28 -8.61
N VAL A 27 4.14 3.12 -8.84
CA VAL A 27 3.30 2.44 -7.83
C VAL A 27 4.08 2.13 -6.56
N GLU A 28 5.36 1.76 -6.67
CA GLU A 28 6.20 1.47 -5.51
C GLU A 28 6.37 2.68 -4.61
N ASP A 29 6.74 3.83 -5.22
CA ASP A 29 6.95 5.09 -4.51
C ASP A 29 5.65 5.57 -3.87
N MET A 30 4.51 5.41 -4.57
CA MET A 30 3.19 5.73 -3.99
C MET A 30 2.88 4.92 -2.74
N PHE A 31 3.19 3.62 -2.75
CA PHE A 31 2.94 2.74 -1.62
C PHE A 31 3.89 3.04 -0.45
N ASP A 32 5.15 3.37 -0.74
CA ASP A 32 6.11 3.84 0.25
C ASP A 32 5.62 5.12 0.93
N ASP A 33 5.24 6.13 0.15
CA ASP A 33 4.75 7.41 0.67
C ASP A 33 3.45 7.26 1.47
N SER A 34 2.55 6.37 1.03
CA SER A 34 1.23 6.21 1.63
C SER A 34 1.22 5.30 2.85
N PHE A 35 1.93 4.17 2.80
CA PHE A 35 1.78 3.09 3.79
C PHE A 35 3.00 2.90 4.69
N ALA A 36 4.21 3.27 4.26
CA ALA A 36 5.39 3.07 5.10
C ALA A 36 5.32 3.89 6.42
N PRO A 37 4.86 5.16 6.43
CA PRO A 37 4.69 5.91 7.68
C PRO A 37 3.67 5.24 8.61
N ILE A 38 2.52 4.81 8.09
CA ILE A 38 1.47 4.12 8.86
C ILE A 38 2.01 2.83 9.48
N ALA A 39 2.70 2.03 8.67
CA ALA A 39 3.28 0.76 9.11
C ALA A 39 4.36 0.94 10.18
N ARG A 40 5.15 2.02 10.08
CA ARG A 40 6.24 2.34 11.02
C ARG A 40 5.71 2.92 12.32
N ASP A 41 4.89 3.96 12.24
CA ASP A 41 4.44 4.71 13.41
C ASP A 41 3.31 3.97 14.15
N GLY A 42 2.51 3.18 13.43
CA GLY A 42 1.51 2.29 13.99
C GLY A 42 2.01 0.87 14.31
N ALA A 43 3.32 0.60 14.27
CA ALA A 43 3.86 -0.75 14.41
C ALA A 43 3.39 -1.47 15.69
N GLY A 44 3.33 -0.76 16.82
CA GLY A 44 2.90 -1.32 18.11
C GLY A 44 1.39 -1.27 18.36
N THR A 45 0.59 -0.74 17.43
CA THR A 45 -0.86 -0.54 17.62
C THR A 45 -1.64 -1.54 16.77
N VAL A 46 -2.24 -2.53 17.43
CA VAL A 46 -2.88 -3.68 16.77
C VAL A 46 -4.03 -3.25 15.84
N GLU A 47 -4.84 -2.27 16.23
CA GLU A 47 -5.96 -1.79 15.44
C GLU A 47 -5.49 -1.12 14.14
N VAL A 48 -4.37 -0.38 14.19
CA VAL A 48 -3.77 0.28 13.02
C VAL A 48 -3.22 -0.77 12.07
N GLN A 49 -2.46 -1.74 12.58
CA GLN A 49 -1.90 -2.80 11.75
C GLN A 49 -2.99 -3.67 11.11
N ILE A 50 -4.05 -4.04 11.85
CA ILE A 50 -5.17 -4.80 11.28
C ILE A 50 -5.86 -4.03 10.15
N ARG A 51 -6.08 -2.72 10.32
CA ARG A 51 -6.67 -1.87 9.28
C ARG A 51 -5.75 -1.77 8.06
N LEU A 52 -4.45 -1.60 8.29
CA LEU A 52 -3.44 -1.56 7.23
C LEU A 52 -3.43 -2.87 6.42
N GLN A 53 -3.39 -4.03 7.09
CA GLN A 53 -3.41 -5.33 6.42
C GLN A 53 -4.66 -5.53 5.56
N LYS A 54 -5.83 -5.13 6.06
CA LYS A 54 -7.09 -5.21 5.29
C LYS A 54 -7.12 -4.27 4.09
N ALA A 55 -6.57 -3.06 4.24
CA ALA A 55 -6.48 -2.12 3.14
C ALA A 55 -5.56 -2.66 2.03
N LEU A 56 -4.38 -3.17 2.39
CA LEU A 56 -3.44 -3.78 1.46
C LEU A 56 -4.02 -5.03 0.78
N ALA A 57 -4.73 -5.89 1.51
CA ALA A 57 -5.44 -7.04 0.92
C ALA A 57 -6.48 -6.59 -0.13
N SER A 58 -7.19 -5.49 0.16
CA SER A 58 -8.19 -4.95 -0.77
C SER A 58 -7.51 -4.40 -2.04
N LEU A 59 -6.37 -3.73 -1.90
CA LEU A 59 -5.59 -3.24 -3.04
C LEU A 59 -5.00 -4.38 -3.88
N ALA A 60 -4.48 -5.42 -3.24
CA ALA A 60 -3.98 -6.60 -3.94
C ALA A 60 -5.07 -7.29 -4.79
N SER A 61 -6.35 -7.15 -4.44
CA SER A 61 -7.46 -7.74 -5.20
C SER A 61 -7.86 -6.97 -6.47
N LEU A 62 -7.20 -5.85 -6.80
CA LEU A 62 -7.57 -4.98 -7.93
C LEU A 62 -7.16 -5.51 -9.32
N GLN A 63 -6.58 -6.72 -9.42
CA GLN A 63 -6.14 -7.33 -10.69
C GLN A 63 -5.13 -6.49 -11.46
N ASP A 64 -4.29 -5.76 -10.74
CA ASP A 64 -3.17 -5.00 -11.26
C ASP A 64 -1.88 -5.54 -10.64
N GLU A 65 -0.98 -6.05 -11.48
CA GLU A 65 0.21 -6.79 -11.04
C GLU A 65 1.20 -5.90 -10.26
N GLU A 66 1.33 -4.62 -10.61
CA GLU A 66 2.19 -3.69 -9.88
C GLU A 66 1.61 -3.36 -8.51
N ILE A 67 0.31 -3.09 -8.45
CA ILE A 67 -0.41 -2.82 -7.19
C ILE A 67 -0.36 -4.05 -6.29
N GLU A 68 -0.56 -5.25 -6.83
CA GLU A 68 -0.52 -6.50 -6.08
C GLU A 68 0.85 -6.73 -5.45
N ARG A 69 1.92 -6.67 -6.25
CA ARG A 69 3.30 -6.83 -5.73
C ARG A 69 3.63 -5.80 -4.66
N ALA A 70 3.24 -4.53 -4.87
CA ALA A 70 3.44 -3.48 -3.89
C ALA A 70 2.67 -3.77 -2.59
N ALA A 71 1.39 -4.15 -2.69
CA ALA A 71 0.57 -4.46 -1.54
C ALA A 71 1.12 -5.64 -0.71
N VAL A 72 1.55 -6.71 -1.38
CA VAL A 72 2.17 -7.89 -0.73
C VAL A 72 3.46 -7.51 -0.01
N ARG A 73 4.36 -6.76 -0.65
CA ARG A 73 5.61 -6.28 -0.01
C ARG A 73 5.31 -5.47 1.24
N HIS A 74 4.41 -4.49 1.15
CA HIS A 74 4.06 -3.62 2.26
C HIS A 74 3.38 -4.35 3.40
N SER A 75 2.53 -5.33 3.09
CA SER A 75 1.86 -6.18 4.08
C SER A 75 2.89 -6.92 4.93
N ARG A 76 3.85 -7.59 4.27
CA ARG A 76 4.91 -8.36 4.92
C ARG A 76 5.85 -7.47 5.73
N LEU A 77 6.20 -6.30 5.21
CA LEU A 77 7.05 -5.34 5.94
C LEU A 77 6.34 -4.78 7.18
N GLY A 78 5.04 -4.48 7.08
CA GLY A 78 4.20 -4.09 8.21
C GLY A 78 4.18 -5.17 9.30
N LEU A 79 4.00 -6.44 8.92
CA LEU A 79 4.03 -7.57 9.86
C LEU A 79 5.39 -7.71 10.56
N LYS A 80 6.50 -7.56 9.81
CA LYS A 80 7.86 -7.56 10.38
C LYS A 80 8.05 -6.45 11.41
N ARG A 81 7.57 -5.23 11.13
CA ARG A 81 7.63 -4.09 12.08
C ARG A 81 6.77 -4.36 13.31
N ALA A 82 5.56 -4.87 13.12
CA ALA A 82 4.65 -5.19 14.22
C ALA A 82 5.24 -6.24 15.17
N ARG A 83 5.89 -7.28 14.63
CA ARG A 83 6.59 -8.29 15.42
C ARG A 83 7.65 -7.70 16.35
N GLN A 84 8.31 -6.61 15.93
CA GLN A 84 9.35 -5.95 16.71
C GLN A 84 8.80 -4.97 17.76
N ALA A 85 7.59 -4.42 17.54
CA ALA A 85 7.04 -3.33 18.34
C ALA A 85 5.91 -3.75 19.30
N MET A 86 5.17 -4.82 19.01
CA MET A 86 4.07 -5.29 19.85
C MET A 86 4.60 -6.06 21.06
N ALA A 87 4.15 -5.67 22.26
CA ALA A 87 4.54 -6.31 23.51
C ALA A 87 3.70 -7.55 23.84
N LEU A 88 2.43 -7.57 23.44
CA LEU A 88 1.51 -8.67 23.70
C LEU A 88 1.54 -9.66 22.54
N THR A 89 1.87 -10.91 22.83
CA THR A 89 1.99 -11.97 21.82
C THR A 89 0.66 -12.22 21.12
N GLU A 90 -0.44 -12.21 21.87
CA GLU A 90 -1.80 -12.46 21.39
C GLU A 90 -2.25 -11.41 20.35
N ASP A 91 -1.84 -10.15 20.52
CA ASP A 91 -2.12 -9.09 19.54
C ASP A 91 -1.39 -9.36 18.23
N PHE A 92 -0.11 -9.74 18.32
CA PHE A 92 0.67 -10.10 17.14
C PHE A 92 0.13 -11.36 16.45
N GLU A 93 -0.27 -12.39 17.19
CA GLU A 93 -0.87 -13.61 16.63
C GLU A 93 -2.18 -13.32 15.91
N ASN A 94 -3.02 -12.45 16.48
CA ASN A 94 -4.25 -12.01 15.83
C ASN A 94 -3.95 -11.23 14.54
N LEU A 95 -2.95 -10.34 14.55
CA LEU A 95 -2.50 -9.63 13.36
C LEU A 95 -1.96 -10.59 12.29
N ALA A 96 -1.14 -11.57 12.68
CA ALA A 96 -0.53 -12.54 11.75
C ALA A 96 -1.60 -13.34 10.99
N LYS A 97 -2.67 -13.77 11.67
CA LYS A 97 -3.82 -14.43 11.02
C LYS A 97 -4.49 -13.53 9.99
N VAL A 98 -4.60 -12.22 10.27
CA VAL A 98 -5.17 -11.26 9.33
C VAL A 98 -4.26 -11.02 8.13
N ALA A 99 -2.93 -11.12 8.29
CA ALA A 99 -1.95 -10.87 7.23
C ALA A 99 -1.65 -12.10 6.35
N GLN A 100 -2.21 -13.28 6.67
CA GLN A 100 -1.90 -14.56 6.01
C GLN A 100 -2.13 -14.53 4.49
N TRP A 101 -3.09 -13.74 4.01
CA TRP A 101 -3.36 -13.56 2.57
C TRP A 101 -2.10 -13.18 1.76
N SER A 102 -1.15 -12.47 2.38
CA SER A 102 0.07 -12.01 1.70
C SER A 102 1.13 -13.10 1.56
N GLU A 103 1.00 -14.23 2.27
CA GLU A 103 1.87 -15.40 2.13
C GLU A 103 1.33 -16.35 1.06
N ASP A 104 0.00 -16.48 0.96
CA ASP A 104 -0.67 -17.38 0.01
C ASP A 104 -0.42 -16.98 -1.47
N LEU A 105 -0.27 -15.67 -1.75
CA LEU A 105 -0.02 -15.13 -3.10
C LEU A 105 1.41 -15.34 -3.64
N GLU A 106 2.35 -15.90 -2.86
CA GLU A 106 3.69 -16.24 -3.36
C GLU A 106 3.77 -17.64 -3.99
N SER A 107 2.68 -18.41 -3.91
CA SER A 107 2.65 -19.82 -4.30
C SER A 107 2.15 -20.08 -5.72
N GLU A 108 1.96 -19.03 -6.53
CA GLU A 108 1.57 -19.10 -7.95
C GLU A 108 2.68 -18.53 -8.87
#